data_AF-A0A1G9VUL6-F1
#
_entry.id   AF-A0A1G9VUL6-F1
#
_cell.length_a   1.000
_cell.length_b   1.000
_cell.length_c   1.000
_cell.angle_alpha   90.00
_cell.angle_beta   90.00
_cell.angle_gamma   90.00
#
_symmetry.space_group_name_H-M   'P 1'
#
loop_
_entity.id
_entity.type
_entity.pdbx_description
1 polymer ?
#
loop_
_entity_poly.entity_id
_entity_poly.type
_entity_poly.pdbx_seq_one_letter_code
_entity_poly.pdbx_strand_id
1 'polypeptide(L)' 'MQQWEYKIVELEDGGFIGDGEEASEETLNRLGEQGWELVESLVGSHTKLGSGVQTRTSGLVFKRPKK' A
#
# COMPACT_ATOMS: atom_id res chain seq x y z
N MET A 1 -8.57 -25.24 3.89
CA MET A 1 -7.75 -24.17 4.50
C MET A 1 -8.16 -22.86 3.84
N GLN A 2 -8.39 -21.79 4.59
CA GLN A 2 -8.73 -20.50 3.99
C GLN A 2 -7.49 -19.92 3.30
N GLN A 3 -7.62 -19.56 2.03
CA GLN A 3 -6.56 -18.91 1.25
C GLN A 3 -6.85 -17.41 1.16
N TRP A 4 -5.82 -16.59 1.09
CA TRP A 4 -5.93 -15.13 1.05
C TRP A 4 -5.28 -14.58 -0.21
N GLU A 5 -5.88 -13.55 -0.79
CA GLU A 5 -5.27 -12.67 -1.77
C GLU A 5 -4.77 -11.42 -1.05
N TYR A 6 -3.63 -10.89 -1.50
CA TYR A 6 -3.02 -9.67 -0.94
C TYR A 6 -2.79 -8.64 -2.04
N LYS A 7 -2.98 -7.37 -1.71
CA LYS A 7 -2.71 -6.23 -2.58
C LYS A 7 -1.95 -5.16 -1.79
N ILE A 8 -0.97 -4.51 -2.42
CA ILE A 8 -0.25 -3.37 -1.85
C ILE A 8 -0.58 -2.14 -2.70
N VAL A 9 -0.89 -1.03 -2.05
CA VAL A 9 -1.17 0.27 -2.68
C VAL A 9 -0.09 1.24 -2.19
N GLU A 10 0.59 1.93 -3.11
CA GLU A 10 1.69 2.84 -2.78
C GLU A 10 1.18 4.26 -2.50
N LEU A 11 1.82 4.97 -1.56
CA LEU A 11 1.44 6.31 -1.13
C LEU A 11 2.31 7.43 -1.73
N GLU A 12 3.49 7.10 -2.28
CA GLU A 12 4.40 8.06 -2.90
C GLU A 12 4.75 7.62 -4.34
N ASP A 13 4.74 8.59 -5.24
CA ASP A 13 5.13 8.48 -6.64
C ASP A 13 6.63 8.14 -6.73
N GLY A 14 6.96 6.86 -7.00
CA GLY A 14 8.31 6.43 -7.37
C GLY A 14 9.13 5.68 -6.31
N GLY A 15 8.52 4.69 -5.66
CA GLY A 15 9.14 3.97 -4.55
C GLY A 15 9.73 2.61 -4.85
N PHE A 16 8.87 1.59 -4.94
CA PHE A 16 9.34 0.22 -4.69
C PHE A 16 9.03 -0.79 -5.79
N ILE A 17 7.87 -0.76 -6.47
CA ILE A 17 7.54 -1.75 -7.51
C ILE A 17 6.60 -1.13 -8.55
N GLY A 18 6.83 -1.41 -9.85
CA GLY A 18 6.13 -0.80 -10.98
C GLY A 18 4.60 -0.90 -11.01
N ASP A 19 4.00 -0.08 -11.88
CA ASP A 19 2.56 -0.04 -12.24
C ASP A 19 1.57 -0.09 -11.04
N GLY A 20 1.98 0.40 -9.87
CA GLY A 20 1.15 0.45 -8.67
C GLY A 20 0.02 1.48 -8.78
N GLU A 21 -1.20 1.10 -8.34
CA GLU A 21 -2.29 2.06 -8.12
C GLU A 21 -1.90 3.01 -6.98
N GLU A 22 -1.96 4.33 -7.21
CA GLU A 22 -1.72 5.33 -6.18
C GLU A 22 -2.83 5.34 -5.11
N ALA A 23 -2.45 5.53 -3.85
CA ALA A 23 -3.38 5.65 -2.73
C ALA A 23 -4.20 6.95 -2.80
N SER A 24 -5.36 6.87 -3.46
CA SER A 24 -6.39 7.92 -3.48
C SER A 24 -7.65 7.45 -2.73
N GLU A 25 -8.46 8.39 -2.23
CA GLU A 25 -9.74 8.08 -1.57
C GLU A 25 -10.64 7.20 -2.45
N GLU A 26 -10.70 7.50 -3.76
CA GLU A 26 -11.44 6.69 -4.73
C GLU A 26 -10.93 5.24 -4.78
N THR A 27 -9.61 5.05 -4.82
CA THR A 27 -9.00 3.71 -4.86
C THR A 27 -9.26 2.95 -3.57
N LEU A 28 -9.15 3.61 -2.41
CA LEU A 28 -9.42 3.00 -1.11
C LEU A 28 -10.89 2.57 -0.97
N ASN A 29 -11.82 3.43 -1.38
CA ASN A 29 -13.24 3.11 -1.37
C ASN A 29 -13.57 1.96 -2.33
N ARG A 30 -13.03 1.97 -3.55
CA ARG A 30 -13.18 0.89 -4.54
C ARG A 30 -12.65 -0.45 -4.02
N LEU A 31 -11.54 -0.44 -3.27
CA LEU A 31 -11.00 -1.65 -2.65
C LEU A 31 -11.94 -2.18 -1.55
N GLY A 32 -12.50 -1.30 -0.73
CA GLY A 32 -13.53 -1.65 0.25
C GLY A 32 -14.76 -2.30 -0.40
N GLU A 33 -15.25 -1.73 -1.50
CA GLU A 33 -16.38 -2.30 -2.28
C GLU A 33 -16.08 -3.68 -2.85
N GLN A 34 -14.82 -3.95 -3.21
CA GLN A 34 -14.34 -5.25 -3.69
C GLN A 34 -14.09 -6.28 -2.56
N GLY A 35 -14.34 -5.92 -1.30
CA GLY A 35 -14.13 -6.78 -0.14
C GLY A 35 -12.68 -6.89 0.31
N TRP A 36 -11.81 -5.95 -0.09
CA TRP A 36 -10.46 -5.85 0.45
C TRP A 36 -10.49 -5.16 1.82
N GLU A 37 -9.76 -5.73 2.78
CA GLU A 37 -9.59 -5.21 4.13
C GLU A 37 -8.16 -4.68 4.29
N LEU A 38 -8.01 -3.44 4.78
CA LEU A 38 -6.71 -2.88 5.16
C LEU A 38 -6.16 -3.63 6.37
N VAL A 39 -4.94 -4.15 6.27
CA VAL A 39 -4.31 -4.92 7.36
C VAL A 39 -3.11 -4.22 7.97
N GLU A 40 -2.34 -3.49 7.17
CA GLU A 40 -1.09 -2.91 7.64
C GLU A 40 -0.69 -1.71 6.78
N SER A 41 0.02 -0.76 7.38
CA SER A 41 0.68 0.33 6.67
C SER A 41 2.19 0.11 6.70
N LEU A 42 2.81 0.15 5.52
CA LEU A 42 4.25 0.03 5.35
C LEU A 42 4.89 1.39 5.55
N VAL A 43 5.93 1.41 6.37
CA VAL A 43 6.70 2.61 6.65
C VAL A 43 8.06 2.49 5.95
N GLY A 44 8.24 3.29 4.91
CA GLY A 44 9.48 3.42 4.16
C GLY A 44 10.46 4.38 4.84
N SER A 45 11.75 4.08 4.72
CA SER A 45 12.82 5.00 5.07
C SER A 45 13.36 5.64 3.79
N HIS A 46 13.04 6.91 3.55
CA HIS A 46 13.65 7.66 2.45
C HIS A 46 14.86 8.43 2.98
N THR A 47 16.06 8.08 2.50
CA THR A 47 17.26 8.90 2.65
C THR A 47 17.34 9.87 1.48
N LYS A 48 17.01 11.15 1.71
CA LYS A 48 17.36 12.23 0.77
C LYS A 48 18.82 12.63 1.01
N LEU A 49 19.63 12.68 -0.05
CA LEU A 49 21.03 13.10 0.03
C LEU A 49 21.11 14.51 0.66
N GLY A 50 21.63 14.60 1.89
CA GLY A 50 21.78 15.86 2.64
C GLY A 50 20.72 16.19 3.70
N SER A 51 19.68 15.37 3.87
CA SER A 51 18.74 15.47 5.01
C SER A 51 18.53 14.08 5.59
N GLY A 52 18.62 13.97 6.92
CA GLY A 52 18.56 12.69 7.64
C GLY A 52 17.37 11.79 7.27
N VAL A 53 17.42 10.53 7.69
CA VAL A 53 16.39 9.51 7.41
C VAL A 53 15.01 10.06 7.77
N GLN A 54 14.15 10.24 6.77
CA GLN A 54 12.74 10.55 6.99
C GLN A 54 11.94 9.26 6.87
N THR A 55 11.30 8.91 7.97
CA THR A 55 10.37 7.80 8.07
C THR A 55 9.00 8.27 7.60
N ARG A 56 8.50 7.72 6.49
CA ARG A 56 7.18 8.05 5.94
C ARG A 56 6.41 6.78 5.63
N THR A 57 5.09 6.82 5.76
CA THR A 57 4.26 5.71 5.29
C THR A 57 4.35 5.65 3.77
N SER A 58 4.88 4.56 3.24
CA SER A 58 5.17 4.38 1.82
C SER A 58 4.16 3.49 1.11
N GLY A 59 3.39 2.67 1.84
CA GLY A 59 2.34 1.86 1.25
C GLY A 59 1.32 1.31 2.24
N LEU A 60 0.27 0.70 1.70
CA LEU A 60 -0.86 0.11 2.43
C LEU A 60 -1.06 -1.32 1.94
N VAL A 61 -1.16 -2.27 2.87
CA VAL A 61 -1.38 -3.68 2.59
C VAL A 61 -2.84 -4.03 2.84
N PHE A 62 -3.45 -4.68 1.87
CA PHE A 62 -4.82 -5.17 1.90
C PHE A 62 -4.85 -6.69 1.75
N LYS A 63 -5.85 -7.34 2.36
CA LYS A 63 -6.16 -8.77 2.14
C LYS A 63 -7.62 -8.96 1.79
N ARG A 64 -7.94 -10.06 1.08
CA ARG A 64 -9.31 -10.57 0.96
C ARG A 64 -9.32 -12.10 0.88
N PRO A 65 -10.43 -12.79 1.24
CA PRO A 65 -10.53 -14.23 1.05
C PRO A 65 -10.42 -14.59 -0.42
N LYS A 66 -9.53 -15.54 -0.74
CA LYS A 66 -9.39 -16.09 -2.08
C LYS A 66 -10.57 -17.02 -2.36
N LYS A 67 -11.34 -16.72 -3.41
CA LYS A 67 -12.41 -17.58 -3.90
C LYS A 67 -11.86 -18.81 -4.61
#